data_AF-A0A1H6LGY8-F1
#
_entry.id   AF-A0A1H6LGY8-F1
#
_cell.length_a   1.000
_cell.length_b   1.000
_cell.length_c   1.000
_cell.angle_alpha   90.00
_cell.angle_beta   90.00
_cell.angle_gamma   90.00
#
_symmetry.space_group_name_H-M   'P 1'
#
loop_
_entity.id
_entity.type
_entity.pdbx_description
1 polymer ?
#
loop_
_entity_poly.entity_id
_entity_poly.type
_entity_poly.pdbx_seq_one_letter_code
_entity_poly.pdbx_strand_id
1 'polypeptide(L)'
;MRIWFFFAFTFLFNFISSQTLDKNIDIDNFLKDKIKRDDVYDNDIRIRLDFVNSLDKKILINYIQTPDSLIKNLNKSEFEAVKLLYEIYERELKKMNDEFYYNSKVNYKSLTSKSRINNLLLVDELNTYPDSYSIIYNNELLKFKYSNLNKVINVLSEIFQKNENMLSGILNDVSNFKKGFVDKPLYYPTWEKPEIILLYNKINVVLWCYSNSEENFINLKKKTFGN
;
A
#
# COMPACT_ATOMS: atom_id res chain seq x y z
N MET A 1 -44.56 50.65 7.56
CA MET A 1 -45.20 49.33 7.74
C MET A 1 -44.96 48.32 6.59
N ARG A 2 -44.46 48.72 5.40
CA ARG A 2 -44.26 47.81 4.25
C ARG A 2 -42.91 47.06 4.17
N ILE A 3 -41.86 47.58 4.80
CA ILE A 3 -40.50 46.98 4.73
C ILE A 3 -40.36 45.77 5.67
N TRP A 4 -41.06 45.79 6.82
CA TRP A 4 -41.04 44.69 7.80
C TRP A 4 -41.77 43.43 7.30
N PHE A 5 -42.79 43.59 6.44
CA PHE A 5 -43.50 42.46 5.85
C PHE A 5 -42.64 41.69 4.83
N PHE A 6 -41.77 42.39 4.10
CA PHE A 6 -40.89 41.77 3.09
C PHE A 6 -39.74 40.97 3.73
N PHE A 7 -39.22 41.43 4.87
CA PHE A 7 -38.23 40.69 5.66
C PHE A 7 -38.82 39.44 6.30
N ALA A 8 -40.04 39.53 6.85
CA ALA A 8 -40.72 38.36 7.42
C ALA A 8 -41.05 37.31 6.34
N PHE A 9 -41.47 37.73 5.15
CA PHE A 9 -41.83 36.83 4.05
C PHE A 9 -40.61 36.12 3.44
N THR A 10 -39.46 36.78 3.36
CA THR A 10 -38.19 36.18 2.90
C THR A 10 -37.56 35.26 3.96
N PHE A 11 -37.74 35.55 5.25
CA PHE A 11 -37.29 34.67 6.34
C PHE A 11 -38.14 33.39 6.44
N LEU A 12 -39.46 33.48 6.23
CA LEU A 12 -40.36 32.33 6.22
C LEU A 12 -40.18 31.44 4.98
N PHE A 13 -39.91 32.02 3.79
CA PHE A 13 -39.64 31.21 2.60
C PHE A 13 -38.32 30.43 2.71
N ASN A 14 -37.28 31.01 3.33
CA ASN A 14 -36.01 30.32 3.58
C ASN A 14 -36.11 29.19 4.63
N PHE A 15 -37.13 29.21 5.49
CA PHE A 15 -37.42 28.09 6.40
C PHE A 15 -38.22 26.96 5.73
N ILE A 16 -39.01 27.26 4.69
CA ILE A 16 -39.74 26.23 3.93
C ILE A 16 -38.82 25.53 2.93
N SER A 17 -37.79 26.21 2.41
CA SER A 17 -36.70 25.59 1.64
C SER A 17 -35.58 25.01 2.50
N SER A 18 -35.68 25.09 3.83
CA SER A 18 -34.94 24.22 4.76
C SER A 18 -35.57 22.82 4.69
N GLN A 19 -35.21 22.10 3.63
CA GLN A 19 -35.13 20.64 3.57
C GLN A 19 -36.10 19.91 4.50
N THR A 20 -37.28 19.57 3.98
CA THR A 20 -37.84 18.25 4.29
C THR A 20 -36.90 17.20 3.68
N LEU A 21 -35.73 17.01 4.29
CA LEU A 21 -35.03 15.73 4.28
C LEU A 21 -36.07 14.76 4.81
N ASP A 22 -36.58 13.89 3.95
CA ASP A 22 -37.41 12.79 4.39
C ASP A 22 -36.49 11.87 5.20
N LYS A 23 -36.37 12.16 6.49
CA LYS A 23 -35.37 11.58 7.39
C LYS A 23 -35.31 10.07 7.25
N ASN A 24 -36.43 9.41 6.95
CA ASN A 24 -36.50 7.97 6.77
C ASN A 24 -35.82 7.52 5.46
N ILE A 25 -35.98 8.24 4.35
CA ILE A 25 -35.33 7.93 3.07
C ILE A 25 -33.83 8.18 3.16
N ASP A 26 -33.41 9.28 3.80
CA ASP A 26 -31.99 9.60 3.94
C ASP A 26 -31.27 8.68 4.93
N ILE A 27 -31.95 8.28 6.02
CA ILE A 27 -31.44 7.26 6.95
C ILE A 27 -31.38 5.89 6.26
N ASP A 28 -32.38 5.51 5.48
CA ASP A 28 -32.38 4.25 4.73
C ASP A 28 -31.27 4.21 3.68
N ASN A 29 -31.04 5.32 2.95
CA ASN A 29 -29.94 5.43 2.00
C ASN A 29 -28.58 5.38 2.71
N PHE A 30 -28.42 6.10 3.83
CA PHE A 30 -27.22 6.03 4.65
C PHE A 30 -26.94 4.63 5.20
N LEU A 31 -27.97 3.93 5.68
CA LEU A 31 -27.89 2.56 6.19
C LEU A 31 -27.58 1.57 5.07
N LYS A 32 -28.23 1.67 3.91
CA LYS A 32 -27.92 0.86 2.72
C LYS A 32 -26.48 1.06 2.26
N ASP A 33 -25.99 2.29 2.23
CA ASP A 33 -24.60 2.59 1.90
C ASP A 33 -23.62 2.09 2.96
N LYS A 34 -24.01 2.08 4.24
CA LYS A 34 -23.22 1.45 5.30
C LYS A 34 -23.14 -0.07 5.14
N ILE A 35 -24.28 -0.73 4.92
CA ILE A 35 -24.37 -2.19 4.73
C ILE A 35 -23.55 -2.61 3.51
N LYS A 36 -23.75 -1.94 2.36
CA LYS A 36 -22.97 -2.20 1.14
C LYS A 36 -21.47 -2.04 1.37
N ARG A 37 -21.05 -0.99 2.09
CA ARG A 37 -19.64 -0.80 2.45
C ARG A 37 -19.12 -1.92 3.34
N ASP A 38 -19.90 -2.34 4.33
CA ASP A 38 -19.52 -3.43 5.24
C ASP A 38 -19.39 -4.80 4.53
N ASP A 39 -20.15 -5.06 3.47
CA ASP A 39 -20.02 -6.28 2.64
C ASP A 39 -18.76 -6.24 1.76
N VAL A 40 -18.45 -5.07 1.18
CA VAL A 40 -17.20 -4.86 0.41
C VAL A 40 -15.98 -5.06 1.29
N TYR A 41 -15.99 -4.50 2.51
CA TYR A 41 -14.88 -4.65 3.45
C TYR A 41 -14.67 -6.10 3.91
N ASP A 42 -15.73 -6.89 4.10
CA ASP A 42 -15.57 -8.30 4.49
C ASP A 42 -14.84 -9.13 3.44
N ASN A 43 -15.22 -8.95 2.17
CA ASN A 43 -14.55 -9.66 1.09
C ASN A 43 -13.07 -9.25 0.98
N ASP A 44 -12.77 -7.96 1.17
CA ASP A 44 -11.40 -7.45 1.14
C ASP A 44 -10.55 -7.97 2.31
N ILE A 45 -11.10 -7.97 3.53
CA ILE A 45 -10.43 -8.52 4.72
C ILE A 45 -10.11 -10.00 4.51
N ARG A 46 -11.08 -10.79 4.04
CA ARG A 46 -10.87 -12.22 3.78
C ARG A 46 -9.73 -12.44 2.79
N ILE A 47 -9.75 -11.73 1.66
CA ILE A 47 -8.73 -11.86 0.62
C ILE A 47 -7.34 -11.45 1.14
N ARG A 48 -7.23 -10.41 1.97
CA ARG A 48 -5.96 -10.00 2.61
C ARG A 48 -5.48 -10.98 3.68
N LEU A 49 -6.38 -11.54 4.47
CA LEU A 49 -6.02 -12.60 5.44
C LEU A 49 -5.46 -13.81 4.70
N ASP A 50 -6.08 -14.22 3.60
CA ASP A 50 -5.59 -15.30 2.77
C ASP A 50 -4.22 -14.94 2.15
N PHE A 51 -4.00 -13.66 1.82
CA PHE A 51 -2.70 -13.11 1.38
C PHE A 51 -1.62 -13.29 2.42
N VAL A 52 -1.77 -12.61 3.56
CA VAL A 52 -0.71 -12.57 4.57
C VAL A 52 -0.40 -14.00 5.03
N ASN A 53 -1.42 -14.84 5.22
CA ASN A 53 -1.21 -16.22 5.60
C ASN A 53 -0.51 -17.05 4.51
N SER A 54 -0.84 -16.89 3.23
CA SER A 54 -0.20 -17.68 2.18
C SER A 54 1.21 -17.18 1.87
N LEU A 55 1.41 -15.88 1.86
CA LEU A 55 2.71 -15.28 1.57
C LEU A 55 3.71 -15.64 2.67
N ASP A 56 3.43 -15.28 3.92
CA ASP A 56 4.36 -15.46 5.04
C ASP A 56 4.58 -16.94 5.38
N LYS A 57 3.50 -17.74 5.42
CA LYS A 57 3.56 -19.12 5.95
C LYS A 57 3.79 -20.19 4.89
N LYS A 58 3.65 -19.90 3.59
CA LYS A 58 3.77 -20.91 2.53
C LYS A 58 4.73 -20.50 1.43
N ILE A 59 4.66 -19.28 0.92
CA ILE A 59 5.48 -18.85 -0.20
C ILE A 59 6.88 -18.49 0.30
N LEU A 60 7.00 -17.48 1.16
CA LEU A 60 8.29 -16.92 1.54
C LEU A 60 9.17 -17.92 2.30
N ILE A 61 8.57 -18.83 3.08
CA ILE A 61 9.30 -19.89 3.79
C ILE A 61 10.05 -20.84 2.85
N ASN A 62 9.53 -21.06 1.63
CA ASN A 62 10.19 -21.92 0.64
C ASN A 62 11.48 -21.30 0.08
N TYR A 63 11.69 -20.00 0.30
CA TYR A 63 12.78 -19.23 -0.28
C TYR A 63 13.64 -18.55 0.79
N ILE A 64 13.66 -19.07 2.02
CA ILE A 64 14.32 -18.43 3.17
C ILE A 64 15.84 -18.21 2.97
N GLN A 65 16.51 -19.00 2.14
CA GLN A 65 17.94 -18.87 1.84
C GLN A 65 18.24 -17.93 0.66
N THR A 66 17.23 -17.59 -0.14
CA THR A 66 17.36 -16.76 -1.33
C THR A 66 17.83 -15.32 -1.02
N PRO A 67 17.35 -14.65 0.05
CA PRO A 67 17.82 -13.34 0.47
C PRO A 67 19.36 -13.21 0.53
N ASP A 68 20.01 -14.02 1.36
CA ASP A 68 21.46 -13.92 1.56
C ASP A 68 22.25 -14.36 0.33
N SER A 69 21.73 -15.33 -0.42
CA SER A 69 22.33 -15.80 -1.67
C SER A 69 22.35 -14.69 -2.72
N LEU A 70 21.27 -13.90 -2.83
CA LEU A 70 21.23 -12.73 -3.71
C LEU A 70 22.23 -11.67 -3.26
N ILE A 71 22.18 -11.27 -1.98
CA ILE A 71 22.99 -10.16 -1.46
C ILE A 71 24.48 -10.42 -1.61
N LYS A 72 24.94 -11.66 -1.38
CA LYS A 72 26.36 -12.04 -1.56
C LYS A 72 26.83 -11.94 -3.02
N ASN A 73 25.93 -12.07 -3.98
CA ASN A 73 26.25 -12.03 -5.42
C ASN A 73 26.17 -10.61 -6.00
N LEU A 74 25.73 -9.62 -5.22
CA LEU A 74 25.68 -8.23 -5.65
C LEU A 74 27.06 -7.60 -5.58
N ASN A 75 27.44 -6.89 -6.63
CA ASN A 75 28.58 -5.99 -6.57
C ASN A 75 28.23 -4.74 -5.74
N LYS A 76 29.25 -3.94 -5.39
CA LYS A 76 29.07 -2.75 -4.55
C LYS A 76 28.05 -1.76 -5.12
N SER A 77 28.03 -1.54 -6.43
CA SER A 77 27.10 -0.59 -7.07
C SER A 77 25.67 -1.12 -7.07
N GLU A 78 25.49 -2.42 -7.35
CA GLU A 78 24.20 -3.11 -7.28
C GLU A 78 23.62 -3.03 -5.86
N PHE A 79 24.45 -3.32 -4.85
CA PHE A 79 24.06 -3.27 -3.44
C PHE A 79 23.61 -1.87 -3.01
N GLU A 80 24.38 -0.82 -3.34
CA GLU A 80 24.01 0.56 -3.02
C GLU A 80 22.71 1.01 -3.71
N ALA A 81 22.44 0.53 -4.94
CA ALA A 81 21.19 0.82 -5.62
C ALA A 81 19.98 0.20 -4.91
N VAL A 82 20.10 -1.07 -4.50
CA VAL A 82 19.04 -1.78 -3.75
C VAL A 82 18.79 -1.11 -2.40
N LYS A 83 19.87 -0.81 -1.66
CA LYS A 83 19.80 -0.11 -0.38
C LYS A 83 19.14 1.26 -0.51
N LEU A 84 19.51 2.06 -1.50
CA LEU A 84 18.91 3.39 -1.71
C LEU A 84 17.39 3.28 -1.92
N LEU A 85 16.94 2.34 -2.75
CA LEU A 85 15.51 2.18 -3.00
C LEU A 85 14.78 1.64 -1.77
N TYR A 86 15.41 0.75 -1.00
CA TYR A 86 14.86 0.27 0.26
C TYR A 86 14.76 1.37 1.33
N GLU A 87 15.73 2.29 1.41
CA GLU A 87 15.64 3.44 2.32
C GLU A 87 14.51 4.40 1.93
N ILE A 88 14.26 4.57 0.63
CA ILE A 88 13.08 5.31 0.14
C ILE A 88 11.80 4.59 0.57
N TYR A 89 11.74 3.27 0.35
CA TYR A 89 10.63 2.41 0.74
C TYR A 89 10.27 2.58 2.22
N GLU A 90 11.22 2.33 3.12
CA GLU A 90 11.05 2.41 4.56
C GLU A 90 10.57 3.79 5.03
N ARG A 91 11.12 4.86 4.44
CA ARG A 91 10.72 6.22 4.81
C ARG A 91 9.26 6.49 4.46
N GLU A 92 8.83 6.11 3.26
CA GLU A 92 7.45 6.36 2.84
C GLU A 92 6.48 5.43 3.56
N LEU A 93 6.84 4.16 3.79
CA LEU A 93 6.06 3.25 4.63
C LEU A 93 5.89 3.82 6.04
N LYS A 94 6.94 4.39 6.63
CA LYS A 94 6.85 5.06 7.92
C LYS A 94 5.87 6.23 7.90
N LYS A 95 5.91 7.08 6.87
CA LYS A 95 4.93 8.18 6.74
C LYS A 95 3.51 7.65 6.62
N MET A 96 3.29 6.63 5.79
CA MET A 96 1.98 5.98 5.65
C MET A 96 1.50 5.41 6.97
N ASN A 97 2.39 4.79 7.75
CA ASN A 97 2.10 4.31 9.09
C ASN A 97 1.76 5.45 10.05
N ASP A 98 2.56 6.53 10.07
CA ASP A 98 2.33 7.68 10.95
C ASP A 98 1.00 8.37 10.62
N GLU A 99 0.71 8.59 9.33
CA GLU A 99 -0.58 9.10 8.85
C GLU A 99 -1.72 8.15 9.19
N PHE A 100 -1.53 6.84 9.01
CA PHE A 100 -2.51 5.84 9.39
C PHE A 100 -2.80 5.88 10.89
N TYR A 101 -1.79 5.94 11.76
CA TYR A 101 -1.96 6.01 13.21
C TYR A 101 -2.61 7.33 13.62
N TYR A 102 -2.22 8.45 13.01
CA TYR A 102 -2.82 9.76 13.27
C TYR A 102 -4.30 9.79 12.86
N ASN A 103 -4.59 9.41 11.62
CA ASN A 103 -5.96 9.35 11.09
C ASN A 103 -6.79 8.32 11.83
N SER A 104 -6.20 7.18 12.19
CA SER A 104 -6.85 6.20 13.05
C SER A 104 -7.15 6.82 14.41
N LYS A 105 -6.25 7.57 15.05
CA LYS A 105 -6.53 8.19 16.35
C LYS A 105 -7.64 9.25 16.29
N VAL A 106 -7.75 10.00 15.19
CA VAL A 106 -8.75 11.07 15.00
C VAL A 106 -10.10 10.53 14.48
N ASN A 107 -10.07 9.64 13.47
CA ASN A 107 -11.22 9.04 12.81
C ASN A 107 -11.59 7.64 13.36
N TYR A 108 -10.90 7.12 14.39
CA TYR A 108 -11.20 5.78 14.94
C TYR A 108 -12.67 5.66 15.31
N LYS A 109 -13.24 6.72 15.88
CA LYS A 109 -14.64 6.72 16.33
C LYS A 109 -15.64 6.68 15.17
N SER A 110 -15.26 7.07 13.95
CA SER A 110 -16.15 7.15 12.79
C SER A 110 -16.01 5.99 11.78
N LEU A 111 -14.90 5.24 11.81
CA LEU A 111 -14.70 4.04 10.96
C LEU A 111 -15.35 2.78 11.54
N THR A 112 -15.87 1.91 10.67
CA THR A 112 -16.39 0.58 11.07
C THR A 112 -15.24 -0.35 11.47
N SER A 113 -15.50 -1.32 12.35
CA SER A 113 -14.48 -2.28 12.80
C SER A 113 -13.80 -3.02 11.65
N LYS A 114 -14.55 -3.33 10.58
CA LYS A 114 -14.06 -3.98 9.37
C LYS A 114 -13.03 -3.12 8.63
N SER A 115 -13.35 -1.84 8.38
CA SER A 115 -12.43 -0.90 7.75
C SER A 115 -11.10 -0.77 8.53
N ARG A 116 -11.15 -0.80 9.86
CA ARG A 116 -9.95 -0.77 10.72
C ARG A 116 -9.08 -2.01 10.52
N ILE A 117 -9.68 -3.21 10.52
CA ILE A 117 -8.95 -4.48 10.31
C ILE A 117 -8.30 -4.50 8.93
N ASN A 118 -9.03 -4.08 7.88
CA ASN A 118 -8.50 -4.03 6.52
C ASN A 118 -7.23 -3.18 6.42
N ASN A 119 -7.21 -2.03 7.09
CA ASN A 119 -6.04 -1.15 7.07
C ASN A 119 -4.85 -1.71 7.86
N LEU A 120 -5.10 -2.36 9.00
CA LEU A 120 -4.05 -3.06 9.75
C LEU A 120 -3.42 -4.18 8.90
N LEU A 121 -4.26 -4.96 8.22
CA LEU A 121 -3.79 -6.01 7.32
C LEU A 121 -2.97 -5.46 6.15
N LEU A 122 -3.32 -4.29 5.61
CA LEU A 122 -2.52 -3.61 4.59
C LEU A 122 -1.14 -3.22 5.14
N VAL A 123 -1.06 -2.69 6.36
CA VAL A 123 0.21 -2.33 6.98
C VAL A 123 1.08 -3.58 7.22
N ASP A 124 0.49 -4.65 7.76
CA ASP A 124 1.20 -5.91 7.99
C ASP A 124 1.73 -6.50 6.69
N GLU A 125 0.91 -6.51 5.64
CA GLU A 125 1.30 -6.94 4.30
C GLU A 125 2.51 -6.16 3.75
N LEU A 126 2.48 -4.83 3.83
CA LEU A 126 3.57 -3.97 3.36
C LEU A 126 4.85 -4.19 4.19
N ASN A 127 4.73 -4.42 5.50
CA ASN A 127 5.89 -4.76 6.34
C ASN A 127 6.51 -6.11 5.94
N THR A 128 5.69 -7.10 5.57
CA THR A 128 6.17 -8.44 5.17
C THR A 128 6.80 -8.43 3.78
N TYR A 129 6.21 -7.72 2.82
CA TYR A 129 6.65 -7.74 1.42
C TYR A 129 6.58 -6.35 0.81
N PRO A 130 7.73 -5.77 0.41
CA PRO A 130 7.76 -4.43 -0.14
C PRO A 130 6.89 -4.29 -1.38
N ASP A 131 6.11 -3.21 -1.41
CA ASP A 131 5.41 -2.77 -2.62
C ASP A 131 6.02 -1.52 -3.23
N SER A 132 7.03 -1.72 -4.07
CA SER A 132 7.76 -0.64 -4.72
C SER A 132 6.87 0.20 -5.63
N TYR A 133 5.81 -0.35 -6.23
CA TYR A 133 4.89 0.40 -7.08
C TYR A 133 4.18 1.50 -6.30
N SER A 134 3.48 1.10 -5.23
CA SER A 134 2.71 2.01 -4.40
C SER A 134 3.58 3.09 -3.77
N ILE A 135 4.84 2.78 -3.43
CA ILE A 135 5.73 3.75 -2.82
C ILE A 135 6.42 4.68 -3.84
N ILE A 136 6.95 4.13 -4.93
CA ILE A 136 7.79 4.88 -5.88
C ILE A 136 6.94 5.68 -6.85
N TYR A 137 5.79 5.13 -7.28
CA TYR A 137 5.04 5.67 -8.39
C TYR A 137 3.91 6.61 -7.97
N ASN A 138 3.20 6.33 -6.86
CA ASN A 138 2.11 7.19 -6.38
C ASN A 138 2.60 8.50 -5.75
N ASN A 139 3.85 8.57 -5.28
CA ASN A 139 4.38 9.80 -4.70
C ASN A 139 5.14 10.60 -5.77
N GLU A 140 4.42 11.46 -6.52
CA GLU A 140 5.00 12.29 -7.59
C GLU A 140 6.22 13.11 -7.14
N LEU A 141 6.30 13.47 -5.85
CA LEU A 141 7.42 14.22 -5.27
C LEU A 141 8.73 13.42 -5.23
N LEU A 142 8.69 12.08 -5.23
CA LEU A 142 9.89 11.25 -5.26
C LEU A 142 10.63 11.35 -6.60
N LYS A 143 9.89 11.51 -7.71
CA LYS A 143 10.48 11.69 -9.05
C LYS A 143 11.31 12.98 -9.11
N PHE A 144 10.87 14.04 -8.42
CA PHE A 144 11.61 15.31 -8.34
C PHE A 144 12.78 15.27 -7.35
N LYS A 145 12.65 14.52 -6.25
CA LYS A 145 13.67 14.47 -5.19
C LYS A 145 14.86 13.56 -5.52
N TYR A 146 14.66 12.57 -6.40
CA TYR A 146 15.68 11.61 -6.79
C TYR A 146 15.89 11.61 -8.30
N SER A 147 16.78 12.49 -8.78
CA SER A 147 17.12 12.63 -10.21
C SER A 147 17.58 11.35 -10.90
N ASN A 148 18.07 10.36 -10.13
CA ASN A 148 18.55 9.07 -10.63
C ASN A 148 17.59 7.89 -10.36
N LEU A 149 16.35 8.12 -9.93
CA LEU A 149 15.42 7.04 -9.55
C LEU A 149 15.17 6.04 -10.70
N ASN A 150 15.04 6.51 -11.94
CA ASN A 150 14.91 5.64 -13.10
C ASN A 150 16.16 4.77 -13.33
N LYS A 151 17.36 5.28 -13.07
CA LYS A 151 18.59 4.49 -13.17
C LYS A 151 18.63 3.41 -12.10
N VAL A 152 18.19 3.72 -10.88
CA VAL A 152 18.08 2.75 -9.78
C VAL A 152 17.09 1.65 -10.15
N ILE A 153 15.89 2.01 -10.62
CA ILE A 153 14.88 1.05 -11.11
C ILE A 153 15.46 0.12 -12.19
N ASN A 154 16.20 0.67 -13.16
CA ASN A 154 16.85 -0.14 -14.21
C ASN A 154 17.88 -1.11 -13.62
N VAL A 155 18.74 -0.66 -12.70
CA VAL A 155 19.72 -1.53 -12.02
C VAL A 155 19.01 -2.66 -11.27
N LEU A 156 17.91 -2.40 -10.56
CA LEU A 156 17.16 -3.48 -9.90
C LEU A 156 16.54 -4.47 -10.89
N SER A 157 16.07 -4.00 -12.04
CA SER A 157 15.61 -4.89 -13.12
C SER A 157 16.73 -5.76 -13.66
N GLU A 158 17.93 -5.20 -13.85
CA GLU A 158 19.12 -5.94 -14.30
C GLU A 158 19.58 -6.97 -13.26
N ILE A 159 19.56 -6.60 -11.96
CA ILE A 159 19.83 -7.54 -10.86
C ILE A 159 18.87 -8.72 -10.93
N PHE A 160 17.58 -8.48 -11.16
CA PHE A 160 16.62 -9.57 -11.32
C PHE A 160 16.99 -10.47 -12.50
N GLN A 161 17.23 -9.90 -13.69
CA GLN A 161 17.54 -10.67 -14.90
C GLN A 161 18.78 -11.55 -14.73
N LYS A 162 19.85 -10.99 -14.13
CA LYS A 162 21.08 -11.72 -13.80
C LYS A 162 20.83 -12.92 -12.88
N ASN A 163 19.80 -12.85 -12.04
CA ASN A 163 19.49 -13.83 -11.00
C ASN A 163 18.16 -14.56 -11.25
N GLU A 164 17.64 -14.55 -12.47
CA GLU A 164 16.29 -15.01 -12.80
C GLU A 164 16.04 -16.48 -12.39
N ASN A 165 17.03 -17.35 -12.57
CA ASN A 165 16.94 -18.76 -12.17
C ASN A 165 16.63 -18.94 -10.68
N MET A 166 17.14 -18.04 -9.84
CA MET A 166 16.95 -18.07 -8.39
C MET A 166 15.65 -17.36 -7.96
N LEU A 167 15.26 -16.30 -8.68
CA LEU A 167 14.18 -15.41 -8.26
C LEU A 167 12.82 -15.70 -8.94
N SER A 168 12.82 -16.43 -10.06
CA SER A 168 11.62 -16.70 -10.86
C SER A 168 10.54 -17.50 -10.11
N GLY A 169 10.93 -18.41 -9.22
CA GLY A 169 10.01 -19.15 -8.35
C GLY A 169 9.19 -18.21 -7.47
N ILE A 170 9.87 -17.34 -6.72
CA ILE A 170 9.23 -16.31 -5.88
C ILE A 170 8.34 -15.41 -6.74
N LEU A 171 8.86 -14.92 -7.87
CA LEU A 171 8.10 -14.04 -8.76
C LEU A 171 6.80 -14.69 -9.23
N ASN A 172 6.84 -15.97 -9.61
CA ASN A 172 5.66 -16.70 -10.07
C ASN A 172 4.65 -16.90 -8.94
N ASP A 173 5.09 -17.32 -7.76
CA ASP A 173 4.22 -17.53 -6.61
C ASP A 173 3.57 -16.22 -6.16
N VAL A 174 4.35 -15.15 -6.03
CA VAL A 174 3.85 -13.81 -5.70
C VAL A 174 2.91 -13.28 -6.78
N SER A 175 3.27 -13.40 -8.06
CA SER A 175 2.42 -12.92 -9.15
C SER A 175 1.11 -13.69 -9.24
N ASN A 176 1.14 -15.01 -9.05
CA ASN A 176 -0.05 -15.84 -9.00
C ASN A 176 -0.94 -15.47 -7.82
N PHE A 177 -0.34 -15.17 -6.67
CA PHE A 177 -1.09 -14.68 -5.52
C PHE A 177 -1.74 -13.32 -5.82
N LYS A 178 -0.97 -12.38 -6.39
CA LYS A 178 -1.45 -11.05 -6.76
C LYS A 178 -2.54 -11.05 -7.84
N LYS A 179 -2.70 -12.13 -8.62
CA LYS A 179 -3.84 -12.28 -9.55
C LYS A 179 -5.20 -12.23 -8.85
N GLY A 180 -5.29 -12.63 -7.57
CA GLY A 180 -6.50 -12.50 -6.76
C GLY A 180 -6.93 -11.04 -6.48
N PHE A 181 -6.10 -10.07 -6.87
CA PHE A 181 -6.29 -8.64 -6.66
C PHE A 181 -6.40 -7.86 -7.98
N VAL A 182 -6.43 -8.56 -9.12
CA VAL A 182 -6.70 -7.92 -10.41
C VAL A 182 -8.06 -7.22 -10.32
N ASP A 183 -8.12 -6.00 -10.85
CA ASP A 183 -9.26 -5.08 -10.76
C ASP A 183 -9.56 -4.49 -9.36
N LYS A 184 -8.72 -4.78 -8.35
CA LYS A 184 -8.78 -4.06 -7.08
C LYS A 184 -7.92 -2.79 -7.15
N PRO A 185 -8.52 -1.60 -7.03
CA PRO A 185 -7.83 -0.32 -7.23
C PRO A 185 -6.71 -0.06 -6.21
N LEU A 186 -6.67 -0.82 -5.12
CA LEU A 186 -5.67 -0.70 -4.06
C LEU A 186 -4.29 -1.30 -4.40
N TYR A 187 -4.19 -2.13 -5.45
CA TYR A 187 -2.95 -2.84 -5.79
C TYR A 187 -2.37 -2.42 -7.12
N TYR A 188 -3.21 -2.33 -8.15
CA TYR A 188 -2.82 -1.91 -9.48
C TYR A 188 -3.94 -1.02 -10.04
N PRO A 189 -3.63 0.24 -10.39
CA PRO A 189 -4.58 1.06 -11.12
C PRO A 189 -4.96 0.33 -12.41
N THR A 190 -6.25 0.30 -12.72
CA THR A 190 -6.80 -0.44 -13.88
C THR A 190 -6.30 0.08 -15.23
N TRP A 191 -5.67 1.26 -15.25
CA TRP A 191 -5.05 1.87 -16.41
C TRP A 191 -3.56 1.50 -16.61
N GLU A 192 -2.96 0.76 -15.67
CA GLU A 192 -1.55 0.39 -15.75
C GLU A 192 -1.30 -0.77 -16.71
N LYS A 193 -0.17 -0.74 -17.43
CA LYS A 193 0.15 -1.76 -18.42
C LYS A 193 0.72 -3.04 -17.78
N PRO A 194 0.44 -4.24 -18.31
CA PRO A 194 0.95 -5.51 -17.77
C PRO A 194 2.49 -5.56 -17.64
N GLU A 195 3.21 -4.97 -18.59
CA GLU A 195 4.68 -4.96 -18.59
C GLU A 195 5.23 -4.12 -17.42
N ILE A 196 4.53 -3.04 -17.09
CA ILE A 196 4.88 -2.15 -15.99
C ILE A 196 4.64 -2.89 -14.65
N ILE A 197 3.49 -3.54 -14.50
CA ILE A 197 3.17 -4.37 -13.33
C ILE A 197 4.24 -5.45 -13.11
N LEU A 198 4.66 -6.12 -14.19
CA LEU A 198 5.69 -7.15 -14.13
C LEU A 198 7.05 -6.59 -13.69
N LEU A 199 7.44 -5.42 -14.20
CA LEU A 199 8.68 -4.73 -13.78
C LEU A 199 8.68 -4.48 -12.27
N TYR A 200 7.57 -3.97 -11.72
CA TYR A 200 7.48 -3.71 -10.29
C TYR A 200 7.51 -4.98 -9.44
N ASN A 201 6.88 -6.06 -9.90
CA ASN A 201 6.97 -7.34 -9.19
C ASN A 201 8.41 -7.87 -9.13
N LYS A 202 9.19 -7.72 -10.21
CA LYS A 202 10.62 -8.07 -10.23
C LYS A 202 11.41 -7.25 -9.20
N ILE A 203 11.16 -5.94 -9.15
CA ILE A 203 11.78 -5.03 -8.18
C ILE A 203 11.40 -5.41 -6.75
N ASN A 204 10.13 -5.73 -6.49
CA ASN A 204 9.66 -6.14 -5.16
C ASN A 204 10.37 -7.41 -4.67
N VAL A 205 10.61 -8.40 -5.55
CA VAL A 205 11.35 -9.61 -5.18
C VAL A 205 12.78 -9.28 -4.75
N VAL A 206 13.46 -8.39 -5.48
CA VAL A 206 14.82 -7.95 -5.16
C VAL A 206 14.84 -7.19 -3.83
N LEU A 207 13.90 -6.26 -3.62
CA LEU A 207 13.78 -5.52 -2.36
C LEU A 207 13.43 -6.42 -1.17
N TRP A 208 12.57 -7.40 -1.36
CA TRP A 208 12.24 -8.40 -0.34
C TRP A 208 13.46 -9.23 0.06
N CYS A 209 14.31 -9.61 -0.91
CA CYS A 209 15.56 -10.28 -0.60
C CYS A 209 16.49 -9.39 0.24
N TYR A 210 16.56 -8.10 -0.06
CA TYR A 210 17.34 -7.18 0.75
C TYR A 210 16.76 -7.02 2.16
N SER A 211 15.45 -6.79 2.28
CA SER A 211 14.80 -6.56 3.58
C SER A 211 15.00 -7.73 4.55
N ASN A 212 15.05 -8.96 4.03
CA ASN A 212 15.18 -10.20 4.79
C ASN A 212 16.62 -10.76 4.82
N SER A 213 17.61 -10.02 4.30
CA SER A 213 19.00 -10.46 4.36
C SER A 213 19.63 -10.17 5.72
N GLU A 214 20.57 -11.02 6.14
CA GLU A 214 21.36 -10.83 7.36
C GLU A 214 22.07 -9.47 7.39
N GLU A 215 22.55 -9.03 6.22
CA GLU A 215 23.22 -7.74 6.05
C GLU A 215 22.30 -6.56 6.40
N ASN A 216 21.02 -6.59 6.00
CA ASN A 216 20.07 -5.54 6.38
C ASN A 216 19.79 -5.57 7.89
N PHE A 217 19.64 -6.75 8.50
CA PHE A 217 19.47 -6.87 9.95
C PHE A 217 20.66 -6.27 10.73
N ILE A 218 21.89 -6.49 10.27
CA ILE A 218 23.09 -5.88 10.86
C ILE A 218 23.06 -4.35 10.71
N ASN A 219 22.73 -3.85 9.52
CA ASN A 219 22.68 -2.42 9.25
C ASN A 219 21.60 -1.69 10.07
N LEU A 220 20.44 -2.33 10.27
CA LEU A 220 19.40 -1.81 11.16
C LEU A 220 19.88 -1.76 12.61
N LYS A 221 20.48 -2.84 13.14
CA LYS A 221 21.03 -2.85 14.50
C LYS A 221 22.05 -1.73 14.72
N LYS A 222 22.96 -1.49 13.76
CA LYS A 222 23.93 -0.38 13.83
C LYS A 222 23.24 0.98 13.90
N LYS A 223 22.22 1.22 13.06
CA LYS A 223 21.43 2.48 13.08
C LYS A 223 20.70 2.68 14.41
N THR A 224 20.14 1.63 15.00
CA THR A 224 19.32 1.74 16.22
C THR A 224 20.16 1.84 17.49
N PHE A 225 21.30 1.15 17.55
CA PHE A 225 22.08 0.99 18.78
C PHE A 225 23.45 1.68 18.77
N GLY A 226 23.86 2.31 17.65
CA GLY A 226 25.03 3.20 17.62
C GLY A 226 26.36 2.52 17.96
N ASN A 227 26.59 1.30 17.45
CA ASN A 227 27.89 0.63 17.52
C ASN A 227 28.77 0.98 16.32
#